data_AF-A0A7Y1TN85-F1
#
_entry.id   AF-A0A7Y1TN85-F1
#
_cell.length_a   1.000
_cell.length_b   1.000
_cell.length_c   1.000
_cell.angle_alpha   90.00
_cell.angle_beta   90.00
_cell.angle_gamma   90.00
#
_symmetry.space_group_name_H-M   'P 1'
#
loop_
_entity.id
_entity.type
_entity.pdbx_description
1 polymer ?
#
loop_
_entity_poly.entity_id
_entity_poly.type
_entity_poly.pdbx_seq_one_letter_code
_entity_poly.pdbx_strand_id
1 'polypeptide(L)'
;MYKKIGLLLLFCFSTVMGYAQGEEVPRIVLFFGRFHPVLLHIPIGVLLVTFFIDIKGRLQKNYSENTIRSMLGFAAFFSVITSLLGYFLSLEGGYEQTILDYHFYLGLITTILIISLYYLSKKIDYHQSKVFLSVFIFSILSLIITGHFGSVLTHGENFLTEYTKPEKKSITITVVDSLRLYNDVIVKILDQKCYQCHNSNKMKGGLSLNSKKGILQGGESGEVIYIGNAHKSIMYQQFLLPITDEKHMPPEGKPQLSKDEIWMLKYWIDTNLDFDNYVSNVEQNDTLQRILANYLVFDKKVIPKADPDDLAELQSLGFMINELVPGSSELHIKYVKKEIAKNQLSKLKTIKKQIIELDLSNTNVTDGITGVIANLSNLKTLRLDNSKISDGTLKKLKNLKNLEVLNLYNT
;
A
#
# COMPACT_ATOMS: atom_id res chain seq x y z
N MET A 1 -40.36 -30.91 8.16
CA MET A 1 -39.90 -29.57 7.71
C MET A 1 -38.52 -29.63 7.02
N TYR A 2 -37.53 -30.34 7.58
CA TYR A 2 -36.17 -30.44 7.03
C TYR A 2 -36.02 -31.06 5.62
N LYS A 3 -36.85 -32.05 5.25
CA LYS A 3 -36.84 -32.65 3.90
C LYS A 3 -37.27 -31.68 2.78
N LYS A 4 -38.10 -30.66 3.10
CA LYS A 4 -38.57 -29.67 2.11
C LYS A 4 -37.55 -28.55 1.86
N ILE A 5 -36.72 -28.23 2.86
CA ILE A 5 -35.64 -27.22 2.74
C ILE A 5 -34.46 -27.77 1.93
N GLY A 6 -34.09 -29.04 2.13
CA GLY A 6 -33.05 -29.69 1.33
C GLY A 6 -33.41 -29.82 -0.15
N LEU A 7 -34.69 -30.07 -0.46
CA LEU A 7 -35.20 -30.14 -1.83
C LEU A 7 -35.24 -28.74 -2.48
N LEU A 8 -35.55 -27.69 -1.72
CA LEU A 8 -35.55 -26.30 -2.22
C LEU A 8 -34.13 -25.79 -2.52
N LEU A 9 -33.15 -26.16 -1.69
CA LEU A 9 -31.74 -25.85 -1.93
C LEU A 9 -31.19 -26.62 -3.14
N LEU A 10 -31.56 -27.89 -3.33
CA LEU A 10 -31.23 -28.69 -4.51
C LEU A 10 -31.91 -28.14 -5.78
N PHE A 11 -33.15 -27.65 -5.69
CA PHE A 11 -33.87 -27.06 -6.82
C PHE A 11 -33.23 -25.72 -7.25
N CYS A 12 -32.88 -24.86 -6.29
CA CYS A 12 -32.07 -23.66 -6.55
C CYS A 12 -30.69 -24.02 -7.14
N PHE A 13 -30.06 -25.10 -6.68
CA PHE A 13 -28.76 -25.57 -7.19
C PHE A 13 -28.85 -26.04 -8.66
N SER A 14 -29.94 -26.72 -9.04
CA SER A 14 -30.17 -27.15 -10.43
C SER A 14 -30.53 -26.01 -11.38
N THR A 15 -31.23 -24.98 -10.91
CA THR A 15 -31.55 -23.79 -11.73
C THR A 15 -30.36 -22.84 -11.89
N VAL A 16 -29.41 -22.83 -10.94
CA VAL A 16 -28.21 -21.97 -11.05
C VAL A 16 -27.10 -22.63 -11.86
N MET A 17 -26.97 -23.97 -11.85
CA MET A 17 -26.05 -24.71 -12.72
C MET A 17 -26.44 -24.67 -14.22
N GLY A 18 -27.67 -24.23 -14.53
CA GLY A 18 -28.23 -24.22 -15.88
C GLY A 18 -28.19 -22.88 -16.61
N TYR A 19 -27.54 -21.84 -16.06
CA TYR A 19 -27.41 -20.57 -16.78
C TYR A 19 -26.51 -20.77 -18.01
N ALA A 20 -27.17 -20.86 -19.15
CA ALA A 20 -26.54 -20.88 -20.47
C ALA A 20 -25.81 -19.56 -20.73
N GLN A 21 -24.77 -19.61 -21.56
CA GLN A 21 -24.09 -18.43 -22.07
C GLN A 21 -25.13 -17.45 -22.67
N GLY A 22 -25.39 -16.33 -22.00
CA GLY A 22 -26.23 -15.25 -22.51
C GLY A 22 -27.31 -14.71 -21.57
N GLU A 23 -27.62 -15.37 -20.45
CA GLU A 23 -28.56 -14.83 -19.44
C GLU A 23 -27.82 -14.09 -18.32
N GLU A 24 -28.30 -12.89 -17.98
CA GLU A 24 -27.74 -12.11 -16.86
C GLU A 24 -27.97 -12.83 -15.53
N VAL A 25 -26.89 -13.00 -14.76
CA VAL A 25 -26.94 -13.61 -13.44
C VAL A 25 -27.84 -12.76 -12.53
N PRO A 26 -28.84 -13.35 -11.84
CA PRO A 26 -29.75 -12.58 -11.00
C PRO A 26 -29.00 -11.77 -9.94
N ARG A 27 -29.32 -10.47 -9.79
CA ARG A 27 -28.65 -9.56 -8.83
C ARG A 27 -28.64 -10.11 -7.39
N ILE A 28 -29.67 -10.87 -7.01
CA ILE A 28 -29.75 -11.52 -5.69
C ILE A 28 -28.67 -12.58 -5.48
N VAL A 29 -28.30 -13.33 -6.53
CA VAL A 29 -27.21 -14.33 -6.48
C VAL A 29 -25.88 -13.62 -6.27
N LEU A 30 -25.61 -12.56 -7.04
CA LEU A 30 -24.41 -11.73 -6.90
C LEU A 30 -24.33 -11.07 -5.51
N PHE A 31 -25.46 -10.59 -4.99
CA PHE A 31 -25.56 -10.04 -3.64
C PHE A 31 -25.11 -11.07 -2.58
N PHE A 32 -25.63 -12.30 -2.64
CA PHE A 32 -25.21 -13.34 -1.70
C PHE A 32 -23.76 -13.78 -1.91
N GLY A 33 -23.27 -13.84 -3.15
CA GLY A 33 -21.87 -14.15 -3.45
C GLY A 33 -20.89 -13.24 -2.73
N ARG A 34 -21.21 -11.94 -2.58
CA ARG A 34 -20.38 -10.98 -1.84
C ARG A 34 -20.18 -11.29 -0.35
N PHE A 35 -20.96 -12.22 0.23
CA PHE A 35 -20.75 -12.70 1.60
C PHE A 35 -19.69 -13.81 1.70
N HIS A 36 -19.18 -14.34 0.59
CA HIS A 36 -18.12 -15.36 0.61
C HIS A 36 -16.89 -14.92 1.43
N PRO A 37 -16.29 -13.72 1.23
CA PRO A 37 -15.18 -13.24 2.05
C PRO A 37 -15.53 -13.07 3.53
N VAL A 38 -16.81 -12.81 3.86
CA VAL A 38 -17.25 -12.64 5.24
C VAL A 38 -17.32 -13.99 5.95
N LEU A 39 -17.94 -15.00 5.32
CA LEU A 39 -18.14 -16.31 5.94
C LEU A 39 -16.90 -17.20 5.91
N LEU A 40 -15.96 -17.01 4.97
CA LEU A 40 -14.77 -17.87 4.86
C LEU A 40 -13.91 -17.87 6.12
N HIS A 41 -13.92 -16.79 6.91
CA HIS A 41 -13.11 -16.69 8.13
C HIS A 41 -13.58 -17.67 9.22
N ILE A 42 -14.86 -18.04 9.21
CA ILE A 42 -15.46 -18.93 10.23
C ILE A 42 -14.89 -20.36 10.14
N PRO A 43 -15.03 -21.11 9.04
CA PRO A 43 -14.50 -22.47 8.95
C PRO A 43 -12.97 -22.48 9.07
N ILE A 44 -12.27 -21.44 8.58
CA ILE A 44 -10.81 -21.30 8.73
C ILE A 44 -10.39 -21.23 10.19
N GLY A 45 -10.95 -20.27 10.94
CA GLY A 45 -10.59 -20.07 12.34
C GLY A 45 -10.94 -21.29 13.19
N VAL A 46 -12.13 -21.86 12.99
CA VAL A 46 -12.58 -23.04 13.73
C VAL A 46 -11.69 -24.24 13.43
N LEU A 47 -11.32 -24.47 12.17
CA LEU A 47 -10.44 -25.60 11.79
C LEU A 47 -9.04 -25.47 12.40
N LEU A 48 -8.44 -24.28 12.37
CA LEU A 48 -7.11 -24.01 12.95
C LEU A 48 -7.10 -24.17 14.47
N VAL A 49 -8.11 -23.63 15.17
CA VAL A 49 -8.23 -23.80 16.62
C VAL A 49 -8.48 -25.27 16.97
N THR A 50 -9.32 -25.96 16.20
CA THR A 50 -9.57 -27.40 16.40
C THR A 50 -8.30 -28.22 16.22
N PHE A 51 -7.47 -27.88 15.23
CA PHE A 51 -6.17 -28.54 15.01
C PHE A 51 -5.24 -28.33 16.21
N PHE A 52 -5.17 -27.10 16.73
CA PHE A 52 -4.39 -26.81 17.92
C PHE A 52 -4.86 -27.58 19.15
N ILE A 53 -6.18 -27.68 19.38
CA ILE A 53 -6.76 -28.47 20.48
C ILE A 53 -6.48 -29.96 20.30
N ASP A 54 -6.56 -30.49 19.08
CA ASP A 54 -6.24 -31.90 18.79
C ASP A 54 -4.76 -32.20 19.09
N ILE A 55 -3.82 -31.37 18.61
CA ILE A 55 -2.39 -31.52 18.90
C ILE A 55 -2.11 -31.43 20.40
N LYS A 56 -2.68 -30.43 21.09
CA LYS A 56 -2.55 -30.30 22.55
C LYS A 56 -3.10 -31.54 23.27
N GLY A 57 -4.25 -32.04 22.86
CA GLY A 57 -4.86 -33.25 23.41
C GLY A 57 -3.96 -34.47 23.22
N ARG A 58 -3.31 -34.60 22.06
CA ARG A 58 -2.34 -35.67 21.77
C ARG A 58 -1.11 -35.61 22.67
N LEU A 59 -0.55 -34.42 22.85
CA LEU A 59 0.65 -34.22 23.68
C LEU A 59 0.37 -34.42 25.16
N GLN A 60 -0.78 -33.94 25.65
CA GLN A 60 -1.15 -33.98 27.06
C GLN A 60 -1.91 -35.23 27.48
N LYS A 61 -2.28 -36.09 26.52
CA LYS A 61 -3.16 -37.26 26.71
C LYS A 61 -4.51 -36.89 27.37
N ASN A 62 -4.94 -35.65 27.24
CA ASN A 62 -6.20 -35.14 27.76
C ASN A 62 -7.03 -34.61 26.58
N TYR A 63 -7.98 -35.43 26.13
CA TYR A 63 -8.71 -35.18 24.91
C TYR A 63 -10.14 -34.71 25.19
N SER A 64 -10.51 -33.58 24.58
CA SER A 64 -11.87 -33.05 24.66
C SER A 64 -12.67 -33.49 23.43
N GLU A 65 -13.17 -34.74 23.45
CA GLU A 65 -13.78 -35.37 22.27
C GLU A 65 -14.99 -34.60 21.73
N ASN A 66 -15.92 -34.26 22.64
CA ASN A 66 -17.14 -33.54 22.30
C ASN A 66 -16.85 -32.16 21.72
N THR A 67 -15.81 -31.49 22.20
CA THR A 67 -15.39 -30.17 21.72
C THR A 67 -14.87 -30.27 20.29
N ILE A 68 -13.89 -31.13 20.03
CA ILE A 68 -13.32 -31.33 18.69
C ILE A 68 -14.41 -31.74 17.69
N ARG A 69 -15.26 -32.71 18.05
CA ARG A 69 -16.35 -33.17 17.17
C ARG A 69 -17.35 -32.06 16.84
N SER A 70 -17.72 -31.24 17.82
CA SER A 70 -18.66 -30.13 17.63
C SER A 70 -18.05 -29.04 16.76
N MET A 71 -16.77 -28.71 16.98
CA MET A 71 -16.05 -27.72 16.17
C MET A 71 -15.85 -28.19 14.73
N LEU A 72 -15.51 -29.46 14.50
CA LEU A 72 -15.43 -30.01 13.13
C LEU A 72 -16.79 -30.01 12.43
N GLY A 73 -17.87 -30.32 13.14
CA GLY A 73 -19.23 -30.24 12.59
C GLY A 73 -19.63 -28.82 12.21
N PHE A 74 -19.27 -27.85 13.06
CA PHE A 74 -19.50 -26.43 12.80
C PHE A 74 -18.67 -25.94 11.60
N ALA A 75 -17.38 -26.31 11.53
CA ALA A 75 -16.52 -26.00 10.39
C ALA A 75 -17.05 -26.62 9.09
N ALA A 76 -17.51 -27.88 9.11
CA ALA A 76 -18.07 -28.56 7.95
C ALA A 76 -19.37 -27.91 7.45
N PHE A 77 -20.22 -27.43 8.36
CA PHE A 77 -21.44 -26.73 7.98
C PHE A 77 -21.12 -25.40 7.26
N PHE A 78 -20.23 -24.59 7.84
CA PHE A 78 -19.87 -23.30 7.26
C PHE A 78 -18.97 -23.41 6.02
N SER A 79 -18.17 -24.48 5.86
CA SER A 79 -17.36 -24.67 4.65
C SER A 79 -18.23 -24.93 3.41
N VAL A 80 -19.33 -25.68 3.56
CA VAL A 80 -20.32 -25.89 2.49
C VAL A 80 -20.98 -24.58 2.08
N ILE A 81 -21.46 -23.80 3.05
CA ILE A 81 -22.08 -22.49 2.79
C ILE A 81 -21.07 -21.56 2.11
N THR A 82 -19.84 -21.49 2.64
CA THR A 82 -18.79 -20.64 2.07
C THR A 82 -18.48 -21.03 0.63
N SER A 83 -18.39 -22.32 0.31
CA SER A 83 -18.13 -22.80 -1.06
C SER A 83 -19.28 -22.46 -2.01
N LEU A 84 -20.53 -22.58 -1.55
CA LEU A 84 -21.71 -22.17 -2.34
C LEU A 84 -21.68 -20.67 -2.65
N LEU A 85 -21.40 -19.83 -1.65
CA LEU A 85 -21.30 -18.38 -1.86
C LEU A 85 -20.09 -18.03 -2.74
N GLY A 86 -19.00 -18.80 -2.66
CA GLY A 86 -17.83 -18.64 -3.53
C GLY A 86 -18.20 -18.88 -5.00
N TYR A 87 -19.02 -19.90 -5.27
CA TYR A 87 -19.58 -20.13 -6.60
C TYR A 87 -20.49 -18.98 -7.06
N PHE A 88 -21.34 -18.45 -6.18
CA PHE A 88 -22.16 -17.28 -6.53
C PHE A 88 -21.30 -16.05 -6.84
N LEU A 89 -20.18 -15.88 -6.14
CA LEU A 89 -19.23 -14.80 -6.40
C LEU A 89 -18.49 -14.98 -7.73
N SER A 90 -18.14 -16.22 -8.10
CA SER A 90 -17.46 -16.48 -9.37
C SER A 90 -18.30 -16.12 -10.59
N LEU A 91 -19.63 -16.13 -10.45
CA LEU A 91 -20.57 -15.70 -11.49
C LEU A 91 -20.52 -14.19 -11.77
N GLU A 92 -19.88 -13.36 -10.92
CA GLU A 92 -19.64 -11.94 -11.21
C GLU A 92 -18.72 -11.75 -12.43
N GLY A 93 -17.88 -12.75 -12.74
CA GLY A 93 -17.00 -12.75 -13.89
C GLY A 93 -15.81 -11.79 -13.77
N GLY A 94 -15.06 -11.69 -14.87
CA GLY A 94 -13.86 -10.85 -14.96
C GLY A 94 -12.64 -11.37 -14.21
N TYR A 95 -12.65 -12.61 -13.73
CA TYR A 95 -11.49 -13.28 -13.12
C TYR A 95 -10.70 -14.05 -14.18
N GLU A 96 -9.39 -14.19 -13.99
CA GLU A 96 -8.58 -15.10 -14.78
C GLU A 96 -9.05 -16.55 -14.57
N GLN A 97 -9.47 -17.21 -15.66
CA GLN A 97 -10.18 -18.50 -15.62
C GLN A 97 -9.35 -19.62 -15.00
N THR A 98 -8.07 -19.70 -15.34
CA THR A 98 -7.12 -20.71 -14.81
C THR A 98 -6.98 -20.62 -13.30
N ILE A 99 -6.77 -19.42 -12.77
CA ILE A 99 -6.64 -19.17 -11.34
C ILE A 99 -7.97 -19.40 -10.62
N LEU A 100 -9.08 -18.98 -11.24
CA LEU A 100 -10.42 -19.22 -10.72
C LEU A 100 -10.71 -20.72 -10.59
N ASP A 101 -10.40 -21.50 -11.61
CA ASP A 101 -10.56 -22.96 -11.61
C ASP A 101 -9.73 -23.59 -10.49
N TYR A 102 -8.45 -23.24 -10.36
CA TYR A 102 -7.62 -23.74 -9.26
C TYR A 102 -8.23 -23.44 -7.89
N HIS A 103 -8.63 -22.19 -7.65
CA HIS A 103 -9.28 -21.80 -6.40
C HIS A 103 -10.59 -22.56 -6.15
N PHE A 104 -11.42 -22.72 -7.19
CA PHE A 104 -12.70 -23.41 -7.13
C PHE A 104 -12.54 -24.90 -6.74
N TYR A 105 -11.69 -25.63 -7.47
CA TYR A 105 -11.49 -27.06 -7.19
C TYR A 105 -10.80 -27.29 -5.84
N LEU A 106 -9.82 -26.47 -5.47
CA LEU A 106 -9.17 -26.56 -4.16
C LEU A 106 -10.14 -26.21 -3.01
N GLY A 107 -11.06 -25.27 -3.21
CA GLY A 107 -12.13 -24.97 -2.25
C GLY A 107 -13.07 -26.15 -2.04
N LEU A 108 -13.45 -26.84 -3.12
CA LEU A 108 -14.27 -28.04 -3.06
C LEU A 108 -13.54 -29.19 -2.35
N ILE A 109 -12.27 -29.44 -2.69
CA ILE A 109 -11.42 -30.44 -2.03
C ILE A 109 -11.31 -30.14 -0.53
N THR A 110 -11.01 -28.90 -0.16
CA THR A 110 -10.92 -28.47 1.24
C THR A 110 -12.23 -28.74 1.99
N THR A 111 -13.38 -28.45 1.37
CA THR A 111 -14.69 -28.74 1.96
C THR A 111 -14.94 -30.23 2.16
N ILE A 112 -14.61 -31.08 1.17
CA ILE A 112 -14.72 -32.54 1.26
C ILE A 112 -13.82 -33.09 2.36
N LEU A 113 -12.60 -32.58 2.50
CA LEU A 113 -11.66 -32.98 3.54
C LEU A 113 -12.18 -32.64 4.95
N ILE A 114 -12.72 -31.43 5.15
CA ILE A 114 -13.33 -31.02 6.43
C ILE A 114 -14.55 -31.89 6.77
N ILE A 115 -15.41 -32.18 5.79
CA ILE A 115 -16.56 -33.08 5.98
C ILE A 115 -16.07 -34.49 6.37
N SER A 116 -15.04 -34.98 5.68
CA SER A 116 -14.42 -36.28 5.96
C SER A 116 -13.85 -36.35 7.37
N LEU A 117 -13.17 -35.29 7.83
CA LEU A 117 -12.70 -35.16 9.22
C LEU A 117 -13.83 -35.28 10.24
N TYR A 118 -14.94 -34.58 10.00
CA TYR A 118 -16.11 -34.65 10.87
C TYR A 118 -16.66 -36.08 10.96
N TYR A 119 -16.82 -36.78 9.83
CA TYR A 119 -17.30 -38.16 9.83
C TYR A 119 -16.30 -39.15 10.47
N LEU A 120 -15.00 -38.99 10.22
CA LEU A 120 -13.97 -39.82 10.84
C LEU A 120 -13.96 -39.64 12.37
N SER A 121 -14.17 -38.41 12.88
CA SER A 121 -14.26 -38.12 14.32
C SER A 121 -15.44 -38.81 15.04
N LYS A 122 -16.41 -39.35 14.28
CA LYS A 122 -17.54 -40.13 14.82
C LYS A 122 -17.32 -41.64 14.78
N LYS A 123 -16.52 -42.14 13.83
CA LYS A 123 -16.44 -43.57 13.51
C LYS A 123 -15.22 -44.28 14.09
N ILE A 124 -14.11 -43.56 14.27
CA ILE A 124 -12.83 -44.14 14.69
C ILE A 124 -12.46 -43.57 16.05
N ASP A 125 -11.71 -44.33 16.86
CA ASP A 125 -10.93 -43.77 17.97
C ASP A 125 -9.86 -42.83 17.40
N TYR A 126 -10.29 -41.61 17.10
CA TYR A 126 -9.53 -40.66 16.29
C TYR A 126 -8.31 -40.12 17.06
N HIS A 127 -8.32 -40.25 18.39
CA HIS A 127 -7.20 -39.89 19.26
C HIS A 127 -5.96 -40.72 19.00
N GLN A 128 -6.12 -41.98 18.56
CA GLN A 128 -5.00 -42.87 18.23
C GLN A 128 -4.80 -43.06 16.73
N SER A 129 -5.74 -42.58 15.91
CA SER A 129 -5.74 -42.78 14.47
C SER A 129 -4.73 -41.88 13.74
N LYS A 130 -3.71 -42.50 13.14
CA LYS A 130 -2.81 -41.84 12.19
C LYS A 130 -3.55 -41.35 10.95
N VAL A 131 -4.62 -42.03 10.55
CA VAL A 131 -5.43 -41.65 9.37
C VAL A 131 -6.14 -40.32 9.62
N PHE A 132 -6.74 -40.15 10.80
CA PHE A 132 -7.39 -38.90 11.18
C PHE A 132 -6.40 -37.73 11.17
N LEU A 133 -5.26 -37.89 11.84
CA LEU A 133 -4.22 -36.85 11.87
C LEU A 133 -3.71 -36.50 10.47
N SER A 134 -3.50 -37.51 9.62
CA SER A 134 -3.05 -37.31 8.24
C SER A 134 -4.07 -36.49 7.45
N VAL A 135 -5.35 -36.87 7.48
CA VAL A 135 -6.44 -36.13 6.81
C VAL A 135 -6.52 -34.70 7.34
N PHE A 136 -6.26 -34.49 8.64
CA PHE A 136 -6.28 -33.16 9.24
C PHE A 136 -5.15 -32.29 8.69
N ILE A 137 -3.92 -32.81 8.67
CA ILE A 137 -2.77 -32.12 8.08
C ILE A 137 -3.03 -31.78 6.61
N PHE A 138 -3.56 -32.74 5.82
CA PHE A 138 -3.93 -32.48 4.42
C PHE A 138 -5.01 -31.42 4.29
N SER A 139 -5.98 -31.36 5.21
CA SER A 139 -7.00 -30.32 5.22
C SER A 139 -6.40 -28.93 5.47
N ILE A 140 -5.44 -28.82 6.38
CA ILE A 140 -4.72 -27.56 6.64
C ILE A 140 -3.87 -27.14 5.43
N LEU A 141 -3.14 -28.07 4.82
CA LEU A 141 -2.36 -27.78 3.61
C LEU A 141 -3.26 -27.36 2.45
N SER A 142 -4.34 -28.08 2.21
CA SER A 142 -5.35 -27.74 1.20
C SER A 142 -5.93 -26.34 1.44
N LEU A 143 -6.22 -26.00 2.69
CA LEU A 143 -6.71 -24.67 3.06
C LEU A 143 -5.70 -23.56 2.76
N ILE A 144 -4.41 -23.77 3.07
CA ILE A 144 -3.33 -22.80 2.78
C ILE A 144 -3.22 -22.55 1.28
N ILE A 145 -3.22 -23.62 0.47
CA ILE A 145 -3.11 -23.51 -0.99
C ILE A 145 -4.37 -22.84 -1.57
N THR A 146 -5.57 -23.20 -1.08
CA THR A 146 -6.83 -22.55 -1.47
C THR A 146 -6.79 -21.05 -1.17
N GLY A 147 -6.33 -20.68 0.03
CA GLY A 147 -6.18 -19.29 0.46
C GLY A 147 -5.17 -18.51 -0.37
N HIS A 148 -4.07 -19.15 -0.80
CA HIS A 148 -3.11 -18.55 -1.73
C HIS A 148 -3.79 -18.14 -3.04
N PHE A 149 -4.46 -19.06 -3.74
CA PHE A 149 -5.16 -18.73 -4.98
C PHE A 149 -6.32 -17.76 -4.77
N GLY A 150 -6.98 -17.79 -3.61
CA GLY A 150 -7.99 -16.79 -3.24
C GLY A 150 -7.39 -15.38 -3.15
N SER A 151 -6.20 -15.25 -2.57
CA SER A 151 -5.46 -13.98 -2.51
C SER A 151 -4.99 -13.53 -3.89
N VAL A 152 -4.54 -14.45 -4.75
CA VAL A 152 -4.17 -14.13 -6.13
C VAL A 152 -5.35 -13.55 -6.92
N LEU A 153 -6.56 -14.07 -6.73
CA LEU A 153 -7.78 -13.54 -7.36
C LEU A 153 -8.16 -12.12 -6.91
N THR A 154 -7.85 -11.75 -5.66
CA THR A 154 -8.26 -10.46 -5.10
C THR A 154 -7.17 -9.39 -5.10
N HIS A 155 -5.91 -9.81 -4.97
CA HIS A 155 -4.74 -8.93 -4.81
C HIS A 155 -3.65 -9.15 -5.86
N GLY A 156 -3.73 -10.21 -6.67
CA GLY A 156 -2.78 -10.54 -7.72
C GLY A 156 -1.61 -11.43 -7.28
N GLU A 157 -0.90 -11.98 -8.27
CA GLU A 157 0.11 -13.05 -8.09
C GLU A 157 1.25 -12.69 -7.11
N ASN A 158 1.65 -11.42 -7.06
CA ASN A 158 2.81 -10.98 -6.29
C ASN A 158 2.48 -10.53 -4.86
N PHE A 159 1.21 -10.57 -4.43
CA PHE A 159 0.79 -9.98 -3.18
C PHE A 159 1.57 -10.49 -1.95
N LEU A 160 1.81 -11.80 -1.86
CA LEU A 160 2.54 -12.39 -0.73
C LEU A 160 4.05 -12.13 -0.76
N THR A 161 4.61 -11.91 -1.95
CA THR A 161 6.07 -11.75 -2.15
C THR A 161 6.48 -10.29 -2.35
N GLU A 162 5.53 -9.37 -2.43
CA GLU A 162 5.76 -7.94 -2.68
C GLU A 162 6.81 -7.37 -1.73
N TYR A 163 6.67 -7.64 -0.43
CA TYR A 163 7.57 -7.16 0.61
C TYR A 163 8.83 -8.02 0.82
N THR A 164 9.00 -9.10 0.06
CA THR A 164 10.26 -9.88 0.09
C THR A 164 11.34 -9.23 -0.78
N LYS A 165 10.94 -8.36 -1.71
CA LYS A 165 11.86 -7.61 -2.55
C LYS A 165 12.49 -6.50 -1.69
N PRO A 166 13.80 -6.22 -1.85
CA PRO A 166 14.42 -5.12 -1.14
C PRO A 166 13.63 -3.84 -1.44
N GLU A 167 13.36 -3.06 -0.39
CA GLU A 167 12.66 -1.78 -0.50
C GLU A 167 13.39 -0.97 -1.58
N LYS A 168 12.70 -0.72 -2.70
CA LYS A 168 13.22 0.18 -3.72
C LYS A 168 13.38 1.51 -3.02
N LYS A 169 14.62 1.95 -2.80
CA LYS A 169 14.89 3.30 -2.31
C LYS A 169 14.01 4.25 -3.11
N SER A 170 13.10 4.93 -2.42
CA SER A 170 12.23 5.92 -3.03
C SER A 170 13.13 6.89 -3.77
N ILE A 171 12.94 7.01 -5.09
CA ILE A 171 13.71 7.97 -5.87
C ILE A 171 13.34 9.34 -5.31
N THR A 172 14.34 10.05 -4.83
CA THR A 172 14.20 11.44 -4.41
C THR A 172 13.95 12.28 -5.65
N ILE A 173 12.72 12.78 -5.78
CA ILE A 173 12.30 13.64 -6.88
C ILE A 173 11.94 14.99 -6.27
N THR A 174 12.92 15.86 -6.19
CA THR A 174 12.82 17.20 -5.58
C THR A 174 12.41 18.28 -6.56
N VAL A 175 12.46 17.99 -7.86
CA VAL A 175 12.12 18.92 -8.94
C VAL A 175 11.16 18.26 -9.92
N VAL A 176 10.21 19.04 -10.42
CA VAL A 176 9.12 18.57 -11.30
C VAL A 176 9.66 17.97 -12.59
N ASP A 177 10.69 18.57 -13.18
CA ASP A 177 11.27 18.17 -14.46
C ASP A 177 11.82 16.73 -14.46
N SER A 178 12.24 16.23 -13.30
CA SER A 178 12.81 14.89 -13.13
C SER A 178 11.75 13.78 -13.04
N LEU A 179 10.47 14.13 -12.90
CA LEU A 179 9.38 13.15 -12.85
C LEU A 179 9.24 12.43 -14.19
N ARG A 180 9.03 11.12 -14.16
CA ARG A 180 8.50 10.36 -15.30
C ARG A 180 6.98 10.44 -15.25
N LEU A 181 6.39 11.09 -16.24
CA LEU A 181 4.95 11.39 -16.26
C LEU A 181 4.11 10.13 -16.04
N TYR A 182 4.42 9.05 -16.78
CA TYR A 182 3.68 7.80 -16.63
C TYR A 182 3.96 7.09 -15.29
N ASN A 183 5.22 6.77 -15.00
CA ASN A 183 5.57 5.90 -13.87
C ASN A 183 5.37 6.57 -12.50
N ASP A 184 5.65 7.86 -12.37
CA ASP A 184 5.66 8.55 -11.07
C ASP A 184 4.32 9.23 -10.74
N VAL A 185 3.45 9.39 -11.74
CA VAL A 185 2.18 10.13 -11.64
C VAL A 185 1.00 9.27 -12.10
N ILE A 186 0.92 8.93 -13.39
CA ILE A 186 -0.24 8.22 -13.96
C ILE A 186 -0.44 6.84 -13.31
N VAL A 187 0.63 6.05 -13.14
CA VAL A 187 0.55 4.74 -12.50
C VAL A 187 -0.01 4.83 -11.07
N LYS A 188 0.31 5.88 -10.29
CA LYS A 188 -0.24 6.06 -8.94
C LYS A 188 -1.76 6.28 -8.98
N ILE A 189 -2.24 7.04 -9.95
CA ILE A 189 -3.68 7.25 -10.15
C ILE A 189 -4.36 5.93 -10.53
N LEU A 190 -3.80 5.21 -11.52
CA LEU A 190 -4.37 3.94 -11.99
C LEU A 190 -4.36 2.86 -10.90
N ASP A 191 -3.29 2.78 -10.11
CA ASP A 191 -3.15 1.83 -9.01
C ASP A 191 -4.23 2.05 -7.94
N GLN A 192 -4.40 3.30 -7.50
CA GLN A 192 -5.33 3.64 -6.44
C GLN A 192 -6.80 3.55 -6.85
N LYS A 193 -7.11 3.77 -8.14
CA LYS A 193 -8.49 4.00 -8.61
C LYS A 193 -9.00 2.91 -9.56
N CYS A 194 -8.10 2.20 -10.24
CA CYS A 194 -8.47 1.32 -11.37
C CYS A 194 -8.05 -0.14 -11.19
N TYR A 195 -6.86 -0.40 -10.66
CA TYR A 195 -6.28 -1.77 -10.65
C TYR A 195 -7.10 -2.77 -9.88
N GLN A 196 -7.91 -2.38 -8.89
CA GLN A 196 -8.78 -3.31 -8.18
C GLN A 196 -9.72 -4.10 -9.12
N CYS A 197 -10.12 -3.52 -10.26
CA CYS A 197 -11.04 -4.15 -11.22
C CYS A 197 -10.46 -4.30 -12.64
N HIS A 198 -9.36 -3.62 -12.96
CA HIS A 198 -8.73 -3.62 -14.28
C HIS A 198 -7.23 -3.94 -14.16
N ASN A 199 -6.92 -5.16 -13.74
CA ASN A 199 -5.56 -5.70 -13.67
C ASN A 199 -5.47 -7.04 -14.41
N SER A 200 -4.28 -7.63 -14.50
CA SER A 200 -4.06 -8.90 -15.22
C SER A 200 -4.89 -10.09 -14.72
N ASN A 201 -5.20 -10.14 -13.42
CA ASN A 201 -5.91 -11.26 -12.77
C ASN A 201 -7.41 -11.00 -12.63
N LYS A 202 -7.81 -9.72 -12.61
CA LYS A 202 -9.21 -9.28 -12.63
C LYS A 202 -9.40 -8.22 -13.72
N MET A 203 -9.96 -8.64 -14.86
CA MET A 203 -10.17 -7.87 -16.09
C MET A 203 -11.66 -7.62 -16.33
N LYS A 204 -12.29 -6.72 -15.57
CA LYS A 204 -13.68 -6.34 -15.85
C LYS A 204 -13.80 -5.71 -17.24
N GLY A 205 -14.76 -6.18 -18.04
CA GLY A 205 -14.92 -5.79 -19.44
C GLY A 205 -13.72 -6.11 -20.32
N GLY A 206 -12.94 -7.14 -19.95
CA GLY A 206 -11.72 -7.56 -20.65
C GLY A 206 -10.56 -6.56 -20.60
N LEU A 207 -10.65 -5.51 -19.76
CA LEU A 207 -9.67 -4.42 -19.72
C LEU A 207 -8.64 -4.63 -18.61
N SER A 208 -7.36 -4.48 -18.95
CA SER A 208 -6.24 -4.44 -18.00
C SER A 208 -5.46 -3.13 -18.11
N LEU A 209 -5.38 -2.39 -17.01
CA LEU A 209 -4.70 -1.09 -16.94
C LEU A 209 -3.34 -1.16 -16.22
N ASN A 210 -2.95 -2.33 -15.69
CA ASN A 210 -1.71 -2.49 -14.90
C ASN A 210 -0.46 -2.77 -15.75
N SER A 211 -0.58 -2.74 -17.08
CA SER A 211 0.54 -2.95 -17.99
C SER A 211 0.37 -2.14 -19.28
N LYS A 212 1.49 -1.66 -19.84
CA LYS A 212 1.48 -0.91 -21.12
C LYS A 212 0.77 -1.69 -22.23
N LYS A 213 1.07 -3.00 -22.34
CA LYS A 213 0.44 -3.90 -23.31
C LYS A 213 -1.07 -4.01 -23.10
N GLY A 214 -1.52 -4.18 -21.85
CA GLY A 214 -2.94 -4.25 -21.53
C GLY A 214 -3.70 -2.97 -21.89
N ILE A 215 -3.12 -1.81 -21.56
CA ILE A 215 -3.70 -0.50 -21.87
C ILE A 215 -3.91 -0.34 -23.39
N LEU A 216 -2.91 -0.70 -24.19
CA LEU A 216 -2.97 -0.62 -25.65
C LEU A 216 -3.89 -1.66 -26.29
N GLN A 217 -4.07 -2.82 -25.65
CA GLN A 217 -4.95 -3.88 -26.14
C GLN A 217 -6.43 -3.52 -25.99
N GLY A 218 -6.79 -2.68 -25.00
CA GLY A 218 -8.16 -2.29 -24.74
C GLY A 218 -8.96 -3.38 -24.01
N GLY A 219 -10.28 -3.39 -24.20
CA GLY A 219 -11.20 -4.33 -23.56
C GLY A 219 -12.17 -4.98 -24.55
N GLU A 220 -13.23 -5.61 -24.04
CA GLU A 220 -14.29 -6.25 -24.84
C GLU A 220 -15.01 -5.26 -25.77
N SER A 221 -15.07 -3.99 -25.37
CA SER A 221 -15.60 -2.90 -26.21
C SER A 221 -14.61 -2.39 -27.26
N GLY A 222 -13.45 -3.04 -27.41
CA GLY A 222 -12.37 -2.63 -28.31
C GLY A 222 -11.41 -1.63 -27.67
N GLU A 223 -10.91 -0.71 -28.49
CA GLU A 223 -9.96 0.33 -28.09
C GLU A 223 -10.61 1.29 -27.08
N VAL A 224 -10.05 1.37 -25.87
CA VAL A 224 -10.60 2.18 -24.77
C VAL A 224 -9.97 3.58 -24.73
N ILE A 225 -8.76 3.72 -25.27
CA ILE A 225 -8.00 4.96 -25.35
C ILE A 225 -7.70 5.27 -26.81
N TYR A 226 -8.19 6.39 -27.30
CA TYR A 226 -7.80 6.94 -28.59
C TYR A 226 -6.61 7.88 -28.39
N ILE A 227 -5.44 7.44 -28.84
CA ILE A 227 -4.17 8.16 -28.67
C ILE A 227 -4.27 9.57 -29.28
N GLY A 228 -3.92 10.59 -28.50
CA GLY A 228 -3.96 11.98 -28.92
C GLY A 228 -5.36 12.63 -28.87
N ASN A 229 -6.41 11.91 -28.44
CA ASN A 229 -7.73 12.50 -28.24
C ASN A 229 -8.49 11.86 -27.07
N ALA A 230 -8.36 12.47 -25.90
CA ALA A 230 -9.06 12.04 -24.70
C ALA A 230 -10.58 12.10 -24.87
N HIS A 231 -11.15 13.11 -25.52
CA HIS A 231 -12.60 13.23 -25.69
C HIS A 231 -13.22 12.11 -26.55
N LYS A 232 -12.42 11.48 -27.43
CA LYS A 232 -12.83 10.30 -28.20
C LYS A 232 -12.58 8.98 -27.45
N SER A 233 -11.78 9.01 -26.38
CA SER A 233 -11.44 7.84 -25.57
C SER A 233 -12.61 7.45 -24.65
N ILE A 234 -13.05 6.19 -24.73
CA ILE A 234 -14.10 5.63 -23.87
C ILE A 234 -13.73 5.79 -22.40
N MET A 235 -12.45 5.56 -22.05
CA MET A 235 -11.94 5.72 -20.69
C MET A 235 -12.27 7.10 -20.12
N TYR A 236 -11.94 8.16 -20.87
CA TYR A 236 -12.16 9.52 -20.42
C TYR A 236 -13.65 9.90 -20.38
N GLN A 237 -14.45 9.43 -21.36
CA GLN A 237 -15.89 9.65 -21.37
C GLN A 237 -16.57 9.06 -20.13
N GLN A 238 -16.15 7.88 -19.68
CA GLN A 238 -16.71 7.23 -18.48
C GLN A 238 -16.45 8.03 -17.19
N PHE A 239 -15.34 8.75 -17.10
CA PHE A 239 -15.05 9.62 -15.95
C PHE A 239 -16.02 10.79 -15.82
N LEU A 240 -16.59 11.23 -16.95
CA LEU A 240 -17.48 12.39 -17.03
C LEU A 240 -18.95 12.04 -16.83
N LEU A 241 -19.28 10.75 -16.80
CA LEU A 241 -20.65 10.30 -16.54
C LEU A 241 -21.06 10.64 -15.10
N PRO A 242 -22.37 10.84 -14.82
CA PRO A 242 -22.87 10.95 -13.45
C PRO A 242 -22.49 9.72 -12.62
N ILE A 243 -22.21 9.88 -11.33
CA ILE A 243 -21.82 8.77 -10.45
C ILE A 243 -22.88 7.65 -10.36
N THR A 244 -24.13 7.98 -10.66
CA THR A 244 -25.26 7.05 -10.68
C THR A 244 -25.36 6.22 -11.97
N ASP A 245 -24.57 6.56 -12.99
CA ASP A 245 -24.54 5.83 -14.26
C ASP A 245 -23.78 4.51 -14.08
N GLU A 246 -24.32 3.40 -14.59
CA GLU A 246 -23.69 2.08 -14.47
C GLU A 246 -22.34 1.99 -15.20
N LYS A 247 -22.10 2.85 -16.19
CA LYS A 247 -20.83 2.93 -16.94
C LYS A 247 -19.84 3.93 -16.32
N HIS A 248 -20.23 4.64 -15.26
CA HIS A 248 -19.33 5.55 -14.58
C HIS A 248 -18.17 4.77 -13.95
N MET A 249 -16.95 5.25 -14.19
CA MET A 249 -15.74 4.68 -13.63
C MET A 249 -14.91 5.75 -12.92
N PRO A 250 -14.39 5.49 -11.70
CA PRO A 250 -14.65 4.30 -10.86
C PRO A 250 -16.12 4.18 -10.41
N PRO A 251 -16.66 2.98 -10.17
CA PRO A 251 -18.07 2.82 -9.82
C PRO A 251 -18.41 3.40 -8.44
N GLU A 252 -19.69 3.65 -8.18
CA GLU A 252 -20.17 4.17 -6.89
C GLU A 252 -19.63 3.33 -5.71
N GLY A 253 -19.20 4.02 -4.64
CA GLY A 253 -18.62 3.40 -3.45
C GLY A 253 -17.13 3.03 -3.58
N LYS A 254 -16.50 3.28 -4.72
CA LYS A 254 -15.04 3.19 -4.90
C LYS A 254 -14.37 4.56 -4.81
N PRO A 255 -13.05 4.61 -4.50
CA PRO A 255 -12.30 5.86 -4.51
C PRO A 255 -12.42 6.55 -5.87
N GLN A 256 -13.02 7.75 -5.88
CA GLN A 256 -13.28 8.52 -7.09
C GLN A 256 -12.04 9.32 -7.52
N LEU A 257 -12.01 9.69 -8.80
CA LEU A 257 -11.01 10.60 -9.36
C LEU A 257 -11.33 12.05 -8.96
N SER A 258 -10.31 12.78 -8.54
CA SER A 258 -10.35 14.23 -8.37
C SER A 258 -10.27 14.94 -9.73
N LYS A 259 -10.62 16.23 -9.76
CA LYS A 259 -10.52 17.05 -10.99
C LYS A 259 -9.10 17.10 -11.55
N ASP A 260 -8.10 17.20 -10.67
CA ASP A 260 -6.69 17.23 -11.07
C ASP A 260 -6.25 15.87 -11.63
N GLU A 261 -6.69 14.75 -11.07
CA GLU A 261 -6.40 13.41 -11.61
C GLU A 261 -7.07 13.16 -12.97
N ILE A 262 -8.33 13.58 -13.14
CA ILE A 262 -9.03 13.53 -14.45
C ILE A 262 -8.27 14.37 -15.47
N TRP A 263 -7.81 15.56 -15.07
CA TRP A 263 -7.02 16.43 -15.93
C TRP A 263 -5.69 15.78 -16.32
N MET A 264 -4.97 15.16 -15.38
CA MET A 264 -3.71 14.46 -15.66
C MET A 264 -3.89 13.29 -16.63
N LEU A 265 -4.94 12.49 -16.45
CA LEU A 265 -5.25 11.38 -17.36
C LEU A 265 -5.60 11.90 -18.76
N LYS A 266 -6.40 12.98 -18.85
CA LYS A 266 -6.71 13.65 -20.11
C LYS A 266 -5.45 14.14 -20.81
N TYR A 267 -4.61 14.88 -20.07
CA TYR A 267 -3.36 15.43 -20.58
C TYR A 267 -2.47 14.32 -21.13
N TRP A 268 -2.27 13.24 -20.37
CA TRP A 268 -1.46 12.11 -20.80
C TRP A 268 -1.96 11.44 -22.10
N ILE A 269 -3.28 11.28 -22.25
CA ILE A 269 -3.88 10.73 -23.48
C ILE A 269 -3.68 11.69 -24.67
N ASP A 270 -3.93 12.98 -24.47
CA ASP A 270 -3.78 14.01 -25.52
C ASP A 270 -2.32 14.17 -25.95
N THR A 271 -1.36 13.94 -25.04
CA THR A 271 0.08 13.93 -25.34
C THR A 271 0.58 12.55 -25.76
N ASN A 272 -0.13 11.91 -26.70
CA ASN A 272 0.26 10.65 -27.36
C ASN A 272 0.44 9.42 -26.45
N LEU A 273 -0.14 9.41 -25.24
CA LEU A 273 -0.08 8.25 -24.35
C LEU A 273 1.35 7.78 -24.04
N ASP A 274 2.28 8.71 -23.87
CA ASP A 274 3.69 8.36 -23.73
C ASP A 274 3.97 7.67 -22.38
N PHE A 275 4.63 6.52 -22.43
CA PHE A 275 4.92 5.69 -21.28
C PHE A 275 6.32 5.89 -20.67
N ASP A 276 7.20 6.61 -21.36
CA ASP A 276 8.63 6.67 -21.06
C ASP A 276 9.18 8.10 -20.92
N ASN A 277 8.40 9.12 -21.29
CA ASN A 277 8.80 10.51 -21.19
C ASN A 277 8.97 11.03 -19.76
N TYR A 278 10.00 11.87 -19.64
CA TYR A 278 10.19 12.77 -18.51
C TYR A 278 9.32 14.01 -18.68
N VAL A 279 8.93 14.61 -17.57
CA VAL A 279 8.17 15.87 -17.57
C VAL A 279 8.96 16.97 -18.27
N SER A 280 10.30 17.00 -18.17
CA SER A 280 11.13 17.96 -18.91
C SER A 280 10.90 17.97 -20.44
N ASN A 281 10.38 16.87 -21.00
CA ASN A 281 10.24 16.68 -22.45
C ASN A 281 8.80 16.84 -22.95
N VAL A 282 7.86 17.16 -22.07
CA VAL A 282 6.45 17.42 -22.44
C VAL A 282 6.16 18.92 -22.43
N GLU A 283 5.10 19.32 -23.13
CA GLU A 283 4.67 20.72 -23.20
C GLU A 283 4.31 21.25 -21.80
N GLN A 284 5.03 22.27 -21.35
CA GLN A 284 4.84 22.83 -20.01
C GLN A 284 3.68 23.81 -19.98
N ASN A 285 2.89 23.76 -18.90
CA ASN A 285 1.93 24.79 -18.55
C ASN A 285 1.75 24.89 -17.03
N ASP A 286 1.19 26.02 -16.57
CA ASP A 286 1.02 26.31 -15.13
C ASP A 286 0.18 25.26 -14.41
N THR A 287 -0.82 24.68 -15.10
CA THR A 287 -1.69 23.65 -14.51
C THR A 287 -0.91 22.36 -14.28
N LEU A 288 -0.10 21.94 -15.26
CA LEU A 288 0.76 20.76 -15.19
C LEU A 288 1.74 20.91 -14.02
N GLN A 289 2.49 22.01 -13.95
CA GLN A 289 3.48 22.23 -12.89
C GLN A 289 2.85 22.23 -11.50
N ARG A 290 1.71 22.89 -11.34
CA ARG A 290 0.96 22.95 -10.08
C ARG A 290 0.54 21.54 -9.62
N ILE A 291 0.01 20.71 -10.52
CA ILE A 291 -0.45 19.37 -10.16
C ILE A 291 0.75 18.46 -9.85
N LEU A 292 1.80 18.50 -10.68
CA LEU A 292 2.99 17.67 -10.52
C LEU A 292 3.77 17.95 -9.23
N ALA A 293 3.67 19.16 -8.67
CA ALA A 293 4.24 19.48 -7.37
C ALA A 293 3.75 18.53 -6.25
N ASN A 294 2.52 18.02 -6.36
CA ASN A 294 1.94 17.07 -5.40
C ASN A 294 2.55 15.66 -5.49
N TYR A 295 3.30 15.38 -6.57
CA TYR A 295 3.91 14.08 -6.83
C TYR A 295 5.42 14.06 -6.55
N LEU A 296 5.98 15.19 -6.12
CA LEU A 296 7.36 15.27 -5.67
C LEU A 296 7.59 14.40 -4.44
N VAL A 297 8.74 13.73 -4.43
CA VAL A 297 9.16 12.86 -3.34
C VAL A 297 10.42 13.46 -2.75
N PHE A 298 10.27 14.15 -1.63
CA PHE A 298 11.40 14.65 -0.88
C PHE A 298 11.98 13.52 -0.04
N ASP A 299 13.28 13.25 -0.19
CA ASP A 299 14.01 12.40 0.75
C ASP A 299 13.96 13.08 2.11
N LYS A 300 13.02 12.69 2.96
CA LYS A 300 13.03 13.17 4.33
C LYS A 300 14.13 12.41 5.04
N LYS A 301 15.35 12.94 4.97
CA LYS A 301 16.44 12.46 5.81
C LYS A 301 15.95 12.55 7.25
N VAL A 302 15.64 11.41 7.85
CA VAL A 302 15.06 11.37 9.20
C VAL A 302 16.14 11.84 10.17
N ILE A 303 16.01 13.08 10.61
CA ILE A 303 16.85 13.65 11.66
C ILE A 303 16.26 13.19 13.00
N PRO A 304 17.03 12.49 13.85
CA PRO A 304 16.54 12.09 15.17
C PRO A 304 16.31 13.34 16.03
N LYS A 305 15.31 13.31 16.91
CA LYS A 305 15.11 14.40 17.89
C LYS A 305 16.36 14.57 18.75
N ALA A 306 16.68 15.82 19.09
CA ALA A 306 17.72 16.12 20.05
C ALA A 306 17.31 15.66 21.46
N ASP A 307 18.30 15.33 22.29
CA ASP A 307 18.06 15.02 23.70
C ASP A 307 17.55 16.29 24.42
N PRO A 308 16.42 16.22 25.16
CA PRO A 308 15.92 17.36 25.92
C PRO A 308 16.94 17.99 26.87
N ASP A 309 17.85 17.19 27.45
CA ASP A 309 18.87 17.68 28.38
C ASP A 309 19.94 18.51 27.64
N ASP A 310 20.34 18.07 26.44
CA ASP A 310 21.25 18.83 25.58
C ASP A 310 20.63 20.17 25.15
N LEU A 311 19.32 20.19 24.86
CA LEU A 311 18.60 21.41 24.51
C LEU A 311 18.54 22.38 25.69
N ALA A 312 18.21 21.89 26.88
CA ALA A 312 18.16 22.68 28.10
C ALA A 312 19.54 23.26 28.46
N GLU A 313 20.62 22.46 28.32
CA GLU A 313 21.98 22.94 28.53
C GLU A 313 22.30 24.09 27.57
N LEU A 314 22.04 23.94 26.28
CA LEU A 314 22.30 24.98 25.27
C LEU A 314 21.48 26.26 25.54
N GLN A 315 20.22 26.13 25.94
CA GLN A 315 19.39 27.27 26.32
C GLN A 315 20.00 28.03 27.51
N SER A 316 20.49 27.33 28.54
CA SER A 316 21.16 27.95 29.69
C SER A 316 22.43 28.72 29.30
N LEU A 317 23.10 28.29 28.22
CA LEU A 317 24.31 28.93 27.70
C LEU A 317 24.02 30.18 26.84
N GLY A 318 22.75 30.45 26.51
CA GLY A 318 22.33 31.60 25.72
C GLY A 318 22.01 31.29 24.25
N PHE A 319 21.76 30.02 23.91
CA PHE A 319 21.21 29.64 22.61
C PHE A 319 19.68 29.65 22.65
N MET A 320 19.06 30.48 21.82
CA MET A 320 17.65 30.36 21.49
C MET A 320 17.50 29.25 20.45
N ILE A 321 16.65 28.26 20.75
CA ILE A 321 16.45 27.09 19.92
C ILE A 321 14.96 27.01 19.56
N ASN A 322 14.67 26.99 18.27
CA ASN A 322 13.32 26.84 17.73
C ASN A 322 13.29 25.67 16.75
N GLU A 323 12.17 24.95 16.72
CA GLU A 323 11.89 24.01 15.63
C GLU A 323 11.69 24.80 14.33
N LEU A 324 12.33 24.38 13.25
CA LEU A 324 12.23 25.04 11.95
C LEU A 324 10.79 24.93 11.39
N VAL A 325 10.17 23.78 11.62
CA VAL A 325 8.75 23.50 11.36
C VAL A 325 8.16 22.91 12.64
N PRO A 326 6.95 23.30 13.07
CA PRO A 326 6.32 22.71 14.25
C PRO A 326 6.24 21.18 14.18
N GLY A 327 6.73 20.49 15.21
CA GLY A 327 6.76 19.03 15.31
C GLY A 327 7.94 18.36 14.58
N SER A 328 8.86 19.13 14.02
CA SER A 328 10.03 18.63 13.29
C SER A 328 11.27 18.48 14.20
N SER A 329 12.28 17.71 13.76
CA SER A 329 13.54 17.54 14.50
C SER A 329 14.62 18.53 14.07
N GLU A 330 14.32 19.31 13.03
CA GLU A 330 15.14 20.35 12.43
C GLU A 330 15.10 21.62 13.29
N LEU A 331 16.27 22.15 13.61
CA LEU A 331 16.41 23.27 14.53
C LEU A 331 17.00 24.49 13.84
N HIS A 332 16.40 25.64 14.15
CA HIS A 332 16.99 26.96 13.99
C HIS A 332 17.55 27.41 15.34
N ILE A 333 18.84 27.72 15.36
CA ILE A 333 19.58 28.11 16.56
C ILE A 333 20.12 29.51 16.39
N LYS A 334 19.82 30.38 17.36
CA LYS A 334 20.37 31.73 17.46
C LYS A 334 21.10 31.92 18.77
N TYR A 335 22.34 32.43 18.73
CA TYR A 335 23.00 32.88 19.94
C TYR A 335 22.59 34.33 20.25
N VAL A 336 22.08 34.58 21.46
CA VAL A 336 21.48 35.90 21.79
C VAL A 336 22.42 36.86 22.52
N LYS A 337 23.55 36.37 23.05
CA LYS A 337 24.50 37.21 23.80
C LYS A 337 25.62 37.71 22.89
N LYS A 338 26.25 38.83 23.25
CA LYS A 338 27.37 39.41 22.49
C LYS A 338 28.66 38.60 22.59
N GLU A 339 28.91 38.00 23.75
CA GLU A 339 30.13 37.24 24.03
C GLU A 339 29.84 35.75 24.05
N ILE A 340 30.46 35.00 23.13
CA ILE A 340 30.43 33.54 23.07
C ILE A 340 31.83 32.98 23.28
N ALA A 341 31.95 32.08 24.25
CA ALA A 341 33.19 31.37 24.52
C ALA A 341 33.31 30.10 23.67
N LYS A 342 34.53 29.67 23.37
CA LYS A 342 34.82 28.49 22.55
C LYS A 342 34.18 27.20 23.10
N ASN A 343 34.16 27.06 24.43
CA ASN A 343 33.54 25.92 25.11
C ASN A 343 32.01 25.92 24.91
N GLN A 344 31.35 27.08 24.96
CA GLN A 344 29.92 27.20 24.69
C GLN A 344 29.59 26.82 23.26
N LEU A 345 30.32 27.34 22.28
CA LEU A 345 30.11 27.00 20.87
C LEU A 345 30.38 25.50 20.60
N SER A 346 31.32 24.89 21.33
CA SER A 346 31.61 23.46 21.20
C SER A 346 30.48 22.53 21.63
N LYS A 347 29.54 23.02 22.46
CA LYS A 347 28.36 22.25 22.88
C LYS A 347 27.39 21.99 21.74
N LEU A 348 27.37 22.80 20.68
CA LEU A 348 26.57 22.54 19.48
C LEU A 348 26.87 21.20 18.80
N LYS A 349 28.00 20.55 19.13
CA LYS A 349 28.33 19.21 18.63
C LYS A 349 27.37 18.12 19.10
N THR A 350 26.74 18.28 20.27
CA THR A 350 25.80 17.28 20.82
C THR A 350 24.57 17.13 19.92
N ILE A 351 24.11 18.24 19.35
CA ILE A 351 22.94 18.30 18.45
C ILE A 351 23.30 18.58 16.98
N LYS A 352 24.53 18.24 16.55
CA LYS A 352 25.04 18.57 15.20
C LYS A 352 24.21 18.05 14.03
N LYS A 353 23.37 17.03 14.25
CA LYS A 353 22.49 16.45 13.21
C LYS A 353 21.23 17.30 13.02
N GLN A 354 20.81 18.01 14.05
CA GLN A 354 19.55 18.74 14.14
C GLN A 354 19.67 20.19 13.68
N ILE A 355 20.87 20.78 13.72
CA ILE A 355 21.10 22.17 13.32
C ILE A 355 20.99 22.32 11.80
N ILE A 356 19.92 22.98 11.33
CA ILE A 356 19.73 23.35 9.93
C ILE A 356 20.08 24.81 9.70
N GLU A 357 19.75 25.67 10.66
CA GLU A 357 20.04 27.10 10.60
C GLU A 357 20.79 27.53 11.86
N LEU A 358 21.89 28.26 11.69
CA LEU A 358 22.70 28.80 12.78
C LEU A 358 22.93 30.30 12.59
N ASP A 359 22.41 31.09 13.52
CA ASP A 359 22.59 32.53 13.63
C ASP A 359 23.55 32.87 14.78
N LEU A 360 24.76 33.28 14.42
CA LEU A 360 25.76 33.85 15.34
C LEU A 360 26.02 35.32 15.01
N SER A 361 25.06 36.02 14.41
CA SER A 361 25.19 37.44 14.11
C SER A 361 25.36 38.27 15.38
N ASN A 362 26.05 39.40 15.28
CA ASN A 362 26.27 40.36 16.37
C ASN A 362 27.02 39.78 17.59
N THR A 363 27.90 38.80 17.35
CA THR A 363 28.71 38.14 18.38
C THR A 363 30.19 38.44 18.23
N ASN A 364 30.99 38.14 19.27
CA ASN A 364 32.46 38.22 19.24
C ASN A 364 33.13 37.01 18.56
N VAL A 365 32.45 36.29 17.66
CA VAL A 365 33.02 35.12 16.97
C VAL A 365 34.24 35.52 16.14
N THR A 366 35.30 34.73 16.27
CA THR A 366 36.57 34.88 15.54
C THR A 366 36.95 33.57 14.86
N ASP A 367 37.93 33.62 13.95
CA ASP A 367 38.44 32.42 13.27
C ASP A 367 38.89 31.31 14.23
N GLY A 368 39.34 31.65 15.45
CA GLY A 368 39.79 30.67 16.44
C GLY A 368 38.67 29.76 16.99
N ILE A 369 37.41 30.18 16.88
CA ILE A 369 36.27 29.45 17.46
C ILE A 369 35.35 28.82 16.40
N THR A 370 35.42 29.23 15.13
CA THR A 370 34.56 28.73 14.04
C THR A 370 34.81 27.28 13.62
N GLY A 371 35.86 26.62 14.13
CA GLY A 371 36.19 25.22 13.79
C GLY A 371 35.11 24.20 14.16
N VAL A 372 34.20 24.53 15.09
CA VAL A 372 33.06 23.67 15.44
C VAL A 372 32.02 23.66 14.31
N ILE A 373 31.80 24.81 13.67
CA ILE A 373 30.77 25.02 12.65
C ILE A 373 31.01 24.09 11.44
N ALA A 374 32.28 23.86 11.08
CA ALA A 374 32.67 22.98 9.98
C ALA A 374 32.19 21.52 10.12
N ASN A 375 31.77 21.09 11.32
CA ASN A 375 31.29 19.74 11.59
C ASN A 375 29.75 19.62 11.61
N LEU A 376 29.03 20.72 11.34
CA LEU A 376 27.56 20.74 11.30
C LEU A 376 27.07 20.29 9.92
N SER A 377 27.10 18.99 9.67
CA SER A 377 26.95 18.41 8.33
C SER A 377 25.59 18.64 7.68
N ASN A 378 24.54 18.99 8.42
CA ASN A 378 23.21 19.30 7.89
C ASN A 378 22.91 20.81 7.82
N LEU A 379 23.89 21.67 8.13
CA LEU A 379 23.71 23.12 8.13
C LEU A 379 23.46 23.64 6.71
N LYS A 380 22.34 24.35 6.54
CA LYS A 380 21.92 25.00 5.28
C LYS A 380 22.10 26.51 5.32
N THR A 381 21.79 27.13 6.45
CA THR A 381 21.86 28.58 6.63
C THR A 381 22.86 28.91 7.75
N LEU A 382 23.86 29.73 7.44
CA LEU A 382 24.82 30.24 8.41
C LEU A 382 24.88 31.78 8.35
N ARG A 383 24.61 32.43 9.48
CA ARG A 383 24.74 33.88 9.62
C ARG A 383 25.85 34.24 10.59
N LEU A 384 26.80 35.02 10.11
CA LEU A 384 27.95 35.51 10.87
C LEU A 384 28.07 37.04 10.78
N ASP A 385 27.01 37.74 10.36
CA ASP A 385 27.05 39.19 10.18
C ASP A 385 27.38 39.93 11.48
N ASN A 386 28.12 41.04 11.39
CA ASN A 386 28.59 41.83 12.53
C ASN A 386 29.43 41.01 13.53
N SER A 387 30.36 40.19 13.03
CA SER A 387 31.31 39.41 13.85
C SER A 387 32.77 39.81 13.56
N LYS A 388 33.76 39.10 14.13
CA LYS A 388 35.20 39.41 14.01
C LYS A 388 35.95 38.31 13.26
N ILE A 389 35.36 37.81 12.18
CA ILE A 389 35.90 36.70 11.38
C ILE A 389 36.70 37.23 10.18
N SER A 390 37.58 36.41 9.63
CA SER A 390 38.32 36.73 8.40
C SER A 390 38.23 35.58 7.39
N ASP A 391 38.96 35.70 6.29
CA ASP A 391 39.16 34.63 5.30
C ASP A 391 39.62 33.30 5.93
N GLY A 392 40.21 33.34 7.12
CA GLY A 392 40.54 32.15 7.90
C GLY A 392 39.34 31.27 8.23
N THR A 393 38.14 31.84 8.44
CA THR A 393 36.90 31.09 8.65
C THR A 393 36.41 30.44 7.36
N LEU A 394 36.47 31.14 6.22
CA LEU A 394 36.02 30.60 4.92
C LEU A 394 36.74 29.30 4.54
N LYS A 395 38.05 29.22 4.82
CA LYS A 395 38.84 28.00 4.59
C LYS A 395 38.30 26.79 5.36
N LYS A 396 37.66 27.00 6.52
CA LYS A 396 37.13 25.93 7.38
C LYS A 396 35.73 25.49 6.97
N LEU A 397 34.94 26.38 6.35
CA LEU A 397 33.56 26.09 5.95
C LEU A 397 33.45 25.24 4.67
N LYS A 398 34.56 25.01 3.94
CA LYS A 398 34.59 24.21 2.70
C LYS A 398 33.97 22.81 2.80
N ASN A 399 33.92 22.23 4.01
CA ASN A 399 33.40 20.89 4.23
C ASN A 399 31.87 20.83 4.40
N LEU A 400 31.19 21.99 4.47
CA LEU A 400 29.74 22.07 4.62
C LEU A 400 29.04 21.91 3.27
N LYS A 401 28.89 20.65 2.83
CA LYS A 401 28.32 20.30 1.51
C LYS A 401 26.87 20.72 1.31
N ASN A 402 26.13 20.99 2.39
CA ASN A 402 24.71 21.34 2.35
C ASN A 402 24.46 22.83 2.61
N LEU A 403 25.51 23.65 2.74
CA LEU A 403 25.36 25.07 2.99
C LEU A 403 24.83 25.78 1.74
N GLU A 404 23.63 26.33 1.83
CA GLU A 404 22.91 27.02 0.75
C GLU A 404 23.00 28.54 0.92
N VAL A 405 22.97 29.04 2.17
CA VAL A 405 22.97 30.46 2.50
C VAL A 405 24.08 30.78 3.49
N LEU A 406 24.94 31.73 3.15
CA LEU A 406 26.01 32.26 4.01
C LEU A 406 25.94 33.79 4.05
N ASN A 407 25.73 34.37 5.24
CA ASN A 407 25.72 35.82 5.44
C ASN A 407 26.96 36.28 6.24
N LEU A 408 27.73 37.18 5.64
CA LEU A 408 28.99 37.74 6.15
C LEU A 408 28.99 39.27 6.14
N TYR A 409 27.82 39.90 6.28
CA TYR A 409 27.74 41.36 6.27
C TYR A 409 28.51 41.97 7.46
N ASN A 410 29.37 42.96 7.20
CA ASN A 410 30.12 43.71 8.23
C ASN A 410 30.95 42.81 9.17
N THR A 411 31.81 41.96 8.60
CA THR A 411 32.65 40.98 9.33
C THR A 411 34.13 41.27 9.29
#